data_AF-A0A9D8SAN9-F1
#
_entry.id   AF-A0A9D8SAN9-F1
#
_cell.length_a   1.000
_cell.length_b   1.000
_cell.length_c   1.000
_cell.angle_alpha   90.00
_cell.angle_beta   90.00
_cell.angle_gamma   90.00
#
_symmetry.space_group_name_H-M   'P 1'
#
loop_
_entity.id
_entity.type
_entity.pdbx_description
1 polymer ?
#
loop_
_entity_poly.entity_id
_entity_poly.type
_entity_poly.pdbx_seq_one_letter_code
_entity_poly.pdbx_strand_id
1 'polypeptide(L)'
;EMLGFACWDATVKNFFGPTGVKECERGKGIGRALLLACLHGMKEDGYAYGIIGSPGPIEFYRKNCGGTMIEDSGESVYKGMFDGSIL
;
A
#
# COMPACT_ATOMS: atom_id res chain seq x y z
N GLU A 1 12.11 2.55 -19.18
CA GLU A 1 10.74 1.98 -19.09
C GLU A 1 10.27 2.04 -17.64
N MET A 2 8.97 2.23 -17.38
CA MET A 2 8.39 2.22 -16.03
C MET A 2 7.93 0.80 -15.67
N LEU A 3 8.56 0.19 -14.65
CA LEU A 3 8.28 -1.20 -14.26
C LEU A 3 7.21 -1.33 -13.17
N GLY A 4 6.92 -0.24 -12.45
CA GLY A 4 5.95 -0.19 -11.38
C GLY A 4 5.94 1.17 -10.67
N PHE A 5 5.03 1.31 -9.72
CA PHE A 5 4.89 2.50 -8.88
C PHE A 5 4.39 2.11 -7.49
N ALA A 6 4.64 2.98 -6.52
CA ALA A 6 4.04 2.93 -5.21
C ALA A 6 3.93 4.37 -4.67
N CYS A 7 2.84 4.65 -3.96
CA CYS A 7 2.55 5.97 -3.40
C CYS A 7 2.24 5.84 -1.90
N TRP A 8 2.30 6.97 -1.19
CA TRP A 8 1.62 7.17 0.08
C TRP A 8 0.80 8.46 0.03
N ASP A 9 -0.15 8.63 0.94
CA ASP A 9 -1.02 9.81 1.06
C ASP A 9 -1.92 10.11 -0.15
N ALA A 10 -2.00 9.19 -1.12
CA ALA A 10 -2.71 9.42 -2.37
C ALA A 10 -4.23 9.42 -2.21
N THR A 11 -4.78 8.52 -1.38
CA THR A 11 -6.22 8.49 -1.07
C THR A 11 -6.53 9.25 0.22
N VAL A 12 -5.79 8.95 1.29
CA VAL A 12 -5.87 9.63 2.59
C VAL A 12 -4.48 9.64 3.23
N LYS A 13 -4.25 10.57 4.16
CA LYS A 13 -2.98 10.67 4.88
C LYS A 13 -2.64 9.38 5.65
N ASN A 14 -1.35 9.12 5.75
CA ASN A 14 -0.72 7.97 6.38
C ASN A 14 -1.01 6.61 5.74
N PHE A 15 -1.62 6.58 4.55
CA PHE A 15 -1.92 5.32 3.86
C PHE A 15 -0.91 5.06 2.74
N PHE A 16 -0.31 3.88 2.74
CA PHE A 16 0.43 3.34 1.60
C PHE A 16 -0.57 2.80 0.56
N GLY A 17 -0.35 3.21 -0.69
CA GLY A 17 -1.19 2.87 -1.82
C GLY A 17 -1.63 4.11 -2.61
N PRO A 18 -2.01 3.95 -3.90
CA PRO A 18 -2.00 2.70 -4.66
C PRO A 18 -0.57 2.22 -5.01
N THR A 19 -0.45 0.95 -5.42
CA THR A 19 0.81 0.36 -5.90
C THR A 19 0.56 -0.59 -7.06
N GLY A 20 1.55 -0.75 -7.93
CA GLY A 20 1.49 -1.70 -9.04
C GLY A 20 2.88 -2.06 -9.56
N VAL A 21 3.01 -3.31 -10.03
CA VAL A 21 4.17 -3.79 -10.78
C VAL A 21 3.66 -4.41 -12.07
N LYS A 22 4.32 -4.07 -13.18
CA LYS A 22 4.05 -4.64 -14.50
C LYS A 22 4.01 -6.17 -14.40
N GLU A 23 3.01 -6.79 -15.01
CA GLU A 23 2.72 -8.20 -14.79
C GLU A 23 3.90 -9.14 -15.12
N CYS A 24 4.59 -8.90 -16.23
CA CYS A 24 5.79 -9.67 -16.63
C CYS A 24 7.01 -9.47 -15.72
N GLU A 25 6.96 -8.50 -14.81
CA GLU A 25 8.02 -8.15 -13.87
C GLU A 25 7.72 -8.57 -12.42
N ARG A 26 6.54 -9.15 -12.18
CA ARG A 26 6.17 -9.69 -10.86
C ARG A 26 7.08 -10.87 -10.49
N GLY A 27 7.26 -11.09 -9.19
CA GLY A 27 8.15 -12.13 -8.66
C GLY A 27 9.65 -11.79 -8.67
N LYS A 28 10.06 -10.68 -9.31
CA LYS A 28 11.47 -10.24 -9.39
C LYS A 28 11.91 -9.30 -8.26
N GLY A 29 11.10 -9.16 -7.20
CA GLY A 29 11.41 -8.31 -6.05
C GLY A 29 11.11 -6.81 -6.21
N ILE A 30 10.63 -6.35 -7.36
CA ILE A 30 10.32 -4.93 -7.61
C ILE A 30 9.26 -4.39 -6.63
N GLY A 31 8.18 -5.13 -6.40
CA GLY A 31 7.13 -4.71 -5.46
C GLY A 31 7.67 -4.53 -4.04
N ARG A 32 8.60 -5.38 -3.61
CA ARG A 32 9.27 -5.25 -2.30
C ARG A 32 10.12 -3.98 -2.26
N ALA A 33 10.90 -3.71 -3.31
CA ALA A 33 11.74 -2.52 -3.37
C ALA A 33 10.89 -1.24 -3.33
N LEU A 34 9.78 -1.20 -4.08
CA LEU A 34 8.83 -0.09 -4.09
C LEU A 34 8.17 0.12 -2.72
N LEU A 35 7.70 -0.96 -2.07
CA LEU A 35 7.14 -0.90 -0.72
C LEU A 35 8.13 -0.29 0.27
N LEU A 36 9.36 -0.81 0.32
CA LEU A 36 10.37 -0.33 1.26
C LEU A 36 10.76 1.13 0.98
N ALA A 37 10.86 1.52 -0.30
CA ALA A 37 11.14 2.90 -0.67
C ALA A 37 10.05 3.86 -0.15
N CYS A 38 8.77 3.52 -0.32
CA CYS A 38 7.68 4.33 0.25
C CYS A 38 7.70 4.36 1.78
N LEU A 39 7.93 3.23 2.45
CA LEU A 39 7.98 3.20 3.92
C LEU A 39 9.15 4.03 4.47
N HIS A 40 10.28 4.06 3.78
CA HIS A 40 11.39 4.95 4.12
C HIS A 40 11.03 6.43 3.89
N GLY A 41 10.39 6.77 2.76
CA GLY A 41 9.89 8.12 2.50
C GLY A 41 8.87 8.59 3.54
N MET A 42 7.91 7.74 3.90
CA MET A 42 6.95 8.01 4.98
C MET A 42 7.66 8.28 6.31
N LYS A 43 8.70 7.51 6.64
CA LYS A 43 9.50 7.76 7.85
C LYS A 43 10.21 9.11 7.80
N GLU A 44 10.75 9.49 6.66
CA GLU A 44 11.41 10.80 6.44
C GLU A 44 10.42 11.96 6.58
N ASP A 45 9.16 11.77 6.15
CA ASP A 45 8.05 12.70 6.34
C ASP A 45 7.55 12.77 7.81
N GLY A 46 8.11 11.94 8.70
CA GLY A 46 7.80 11.95 10.13
C GLY A 46 6.70 10.97 10.56
N TYR A 47 6.25 10.08 9.67
CA TYR A 47 5.31 9.02 10.04
C TYR A 47 6.02 7.92 10.85
N ALA A 48 5.49 7.60 12.02
CA ALA A 48 6.02 6.52 12.86
C ALA A 48 5.66 5.12 12.33
N TYR A 49 4.54 5.00 11.63
CA TYR A 49 4.01 3.78 11.02
C TYR A 49 3.11 4.14 9.84
N GLY A 50 3.01 3.25 8.85
CA GLY A 50 2.09 3.40 7.73
C GLY A 50 0.90 2.45 7.82
N ILE A 51 -0.23 2.84 7.25
CA ILE A 51 -1.43 2.01 7.12
C ILE A 51 -1.53 1.49 5.68
N ILE A 52 -1.85 0.21 5.52
CA ILE A 52 -2.07 -0.38 4.19
C ILE A 52 -3.57 -0.64 4.05
N GLY A 53 -4.22 0.24 3.29
CA GLY A 53 -5.66 0.19 3.04
C GLY A 53 -6.03 -0.82 1.96
N SER A 54 -7.13 -1.55 2.16
CA SER A 54 -7.61 -2.61 1.25
C SER A 54 -6.45 -3.48 0.71
N PRO A 55 -5.64 -4.06 1.61
CA PRO A 55 -4.41 -4.72 1.20
C PRO A 55 -4.74 -5.88 0.27
N GLY A 56 -3.96 -5.99 -0.81
CA GLY A 56 -3.97 -7.19 -1.65
C GLY A 56 -3.40 -8.40 -0.88
N PRO A 57 -2.31 -9.04 -1.33
CA PRO A 57 -1.76 -10.19 -0.62
C PRO A 57 -1.23 -9.81 0.77
N ILE A 58 -1.99 -10.09 1.84
CA ILE A 58 -1.61 -9.76 3.24
C ILE A 58 -0.24 -10.32 3.58
N GLU A 59 0.04 -11.57 3.15
CA GLU A 59 1.31 -12.23 3.44
C GLU A 59 2.52 -11.55 2.81
N PHE A 60 2.33 -10.84 1.69
CA PHE A 60 3.40 -10.03 1.11
C PHE A 60 3.83 -8.93 2.08
N TYR A 61 2.91 -8.25 2.75
CA TYR A 61 3.23 -7.17 3.69
C TYR A 61 3.79 -7.71 5.01
N ARG A 62 3.20 -8.78 5.55
CA ARG A 62 3.73 -9.46 6.74
C ARG A 62 5.21 -9.84 6.55
N LYS A 63 5.52 -10.49 5.43
CA LYS A 63 6.89 -10.95 5.13
C LYS A 63 7.89 -9.82 4.88
N ASN A 64 7.47 -8.73 4.22
CA ASN A 64 8.42 -7.72 3.73
C ASN A 64 8.61 -6.51 4.64
N CYS A 65 7.61 -6.17 5.47
CA CYS A 65 7.69 -5.01 6.36
C CYS A 65 7.17 -5.28 7.78
N GLY A 66 6.87 -6.53 8.13
CA GLY A 66 6.31 -6.87 9.44
C GLY A 66 4.88 -6.34 9.62
N GLY A 67 4.17 -6.06 8.52
CA GLY A 67 2.79 -5.60 8.57
C GLY A 67 1.91 -6.57 9.35
N THR A 68 1.12 -6.04 10.28
CA THR A 68 0.13 -6.79 11.03
C THR A 68 -1.27 -6.36 10.63
N MET A 69 -2.22 -7.29 10.76
CA MET A 69 -3.63 -6.93 10.61
C MET A 69 -4.04 -6.01 11.76
N ILE A 70 -4.77 -4.96 11.40
CA ILE A 70 -5.50 -4.13 12.36
C ILE A 70 -6.88 -4.76 12.47
N GLU A 71 -7.20 -5.31 13.64
CA GLU A 71 -8.50 -5.93 13.90
C GLU A 71 -9.63 -4.89 13.77
N ASP A 72 -10.82 -5.36 13.39
CA ASP A 72 -12.03 -4.54 13.24
C ASP A 72 -11.90 -3.32 12.30
N SER A 73 -10.96 -3.35 11.36
CA SER A 73 -10.69 -2.27 10.39
C SER A 73 -11.45 -2.38 9.06
N GLY A 74 -12.46 -3.26 9.00
CA GLY A 74 -13.26 -3.50 7.78
C GLY A 74 -14.09 -2.29 7.35
N GLU A 75 -14.59 -1.51 8.31
CA GLU A 75 -15.13 -0.18 8.05
C GLU A 75 -13.95 0.79 7.86
N SER A 76 -13.76 1.26 6.64
CA SER A 76 -12.61 2.09 6.27
C SER A 76 -13.01 3.26 5.38
N VAL A 77 -12.04 4.13 5.09
CA VAL A 77 -12.19 5.28 4.17
C VAL A 77 -12.64 4.89 2.75
N TYR A 78 -12.57 3.60 2.39
CA TYR A 78 -13.01 3.10 1.09
C TYR A 78 -14.49 2.73 1.02
N LYS A 79 -15.24 2.84 2.12
CA LYS A 79 -16.69 2.59 2.12
C LYS A 79 -17.38 3.51 1.09
N GLY A 80 -18.13 2.93 0.17
CA GLY A 80 -18.78 3.66 -0.93
C GLY A 80 -17.87 4.05 -2.10
N MET A 81 -16.57 3.74 -2.07
CA MET A 81 -15.66 4.11 -3.16
C MET A 81 -15.66 3.13 -4.34
N PHE A 82 -16.00 1.86 -4.10
CA PHE A 82 -15.91 0.80 -5.11
C PHE A 82 -17.27 0.31 -5.63
N ASP A 83 -18.37 0.85 -5.10
CA ASP A 83 -19.74 0.47 -5.48
C ASP A 83 -20.35 1.42 -6.53
N GLY A 84 -19.60 2.41 -7.01
CA GLY A 84 -20.07 3.39 -7.98
C GLY A 84 -21.07 4.40 -7.43
N SER A 85 -21.29 4.46 -6.11
CA SER A 85 -22.24 5.41 -5.49
C SER A 85 -21.78 6.88 -5.48
N ILE A 86 -20.52 7.11 -5.88
CA ILE A 86 -19.90 8.45 -6.03
C ILE A 86 -19.64 8.83 -7.50
N LEU A 87 -20.21 8.08 -8.46
CA LEU A 87 -20.35 8.47 -9.87
C LEU A 87 -21.84 8.55 -10.24
#